data_AF-A0A1Q8EF24-F1
#
_entry.id   AF-A0A1Q8EF24-F1
#
_cell.length_a   1.000
_cell.length_b   1.000
_cell.length_c   1.000
_cell.angle_alpha   90.00
_cell.angle_beta   90.00
_cell.angle_gamma   90.00
#
_symmetry.space_group_name_H-M   'P 1'
#
loop_
_entity.id
_entity.type
_entity.pdbx_description
1 polymer ?
#
loop_
_entity_poly.entity_id
_entity_poly.type
_entity_poly.pdbx_seq_one_letter_code
_entity_poly.pdbx_strand_id
1 'polypeptide(L)'
;MVQKIAQELIQKAVAKRVSDLYLLPRETSYHVYERVADTRHLVGEFDEATYAAVIAHFKFVAGMNVGEKRRSQQGACDYDYEVGKIALRLSTVGDYRGKESLVLRHRPDLLIIGEIRDKETARAVIRASLTGVTIFSTVHGKSIAGVYARMLELGVSSDELHHALQGIIYQRLIGGGGIVDVATKAYQTYAATGWNQQIDQLFEAGHITAGQAQTEKIILSSSA
;
A
#
# COMPACT_ATOMS: atom_id res chain seq x y z
N MET A 1 -6.43 27.31 -14.77
CA MET A 1 -5.23 27.19 -15.64
C MET A 1 -4.17 26.30 -15.00
N VAL A 2 -3.65 26.63 -13.81
CA VAL A 2 -2.62 25.83 -13.10
C VAL A 2 -3.09 24.41 -12.73
N GLN A 3 -4.30 24.27 -12.19
CA GLN A 3 -4.86 22.95 -11.84
C GLN A 3 -4.88 22.00 -13.04
N LYS A 4 -5.24 22.49 -14.24
CA LYS A 4 -5.26 21.68 -15.46
C LYS A 4 -3.85 21.18 -15.82
N ILE A 5 -2.84 22.04 -15.73
CA ILE A 5 -1.43 21.67 -15.94
C ILE A 5 -1.02 20.60 -14.93
N ALA A 6 -1.35 20.77 -13.65
CA ALA A 6 -1.04 19.80 -12.60
C ALA A 6 -1.76 18.46 -12.83
N GLN A 7 -3.02 18.47 -13.25
CA GLN A 7 -3.77 17.25 -13.60
C GLN A 7 -3.17 16.54 -14.82
N GLU A 8 -2.83 17.26 -15.90
CA GLU A 8 -2.19 16.70 -17.08
C GLU A 8 -0.80 16.12 -16.76
N LEU A 9 -0.05 16.78 -15.88
CA LEU A 9 1.26 16.33 -15.42
C LEU A 9 1.15 14.99 -14.67
N ILE A 10 0.19 14.88 -13.74
CA ILE A 10 -0.08 13.62 -13.03
C ILE A 10 -0.63 12.55 -13.97
N GLN A 11 -1.57 12.89 -14.85
CA GLN A 11 -2.14 11.96 -15.83
C GLN A 11 -1.04 11.32 -16.69
N LYS A 12 -0.09 12.12 -17.19
CA LYS A 12 1.06 11.63 -17.97
C LYS A 12 2.00 10.76 -17.12
N ALA A 13 2.29 11.19 -15.89
CA ALA A 13 3.15 10.44 -14.97
C ALA A 13 2.56 9.06 -14.63
N VAL A 14 1.24 8.99 -14.38
CA VAL A 14 0.51 7.74 -14.12
C VAL A 14 0.53 6.83 -15.34
N ALA A 15 0.22 7.35 -16.53
CA ALA A 15 0.21 6.56 -17.76
C ALA A 15 1.57 5.90 -18.07
N LYS A 16 2.67 6.60 -17.74
CA LYS A 16 4.04 6.10 -17.91
C LYS A 16 4.57 5.29 -16.71
N ARG A 17 3.79 5.14 -15.63
CA ARG A 17 4.21 4.51 -14.36
C ARG A 17 5.47 5.14 -13.75
N VAL A 18 5.53 6.47 -13.78
CA VAL A 18 6.59 7.26 -13.12
C VAL A 18 6.55 7.02 -11.61
N SER A 19 7.68 6.76 -10.97
CA SER A 19 7.79 6.62 -9.51
C SER A 19 7.96 7.98 -8.82
N ASP A 20 8.76 8.87 -9.42
CA ASP A 20 9.04 10.20 -8.90
C ASP A 20 9.04 11.24 -10.03
N LEU A 21 8.39 12.37 -9.77
CA LEU A 21 8.44 13.56 -10.59
C LEU A 21 9.24 14.64 -9.87
N TYR A 22 10.20 15.26 -10.55
CA TYR A 22 11.06 16.29 -9.99
C TYR A 22 10.84 17.59 -10.76
N LEU A 23 10.41 18.63 -10.06
CA LEU A 23 10.35 20.01 -10.57
C LEU A 23 11.53 20.75 -9.95
N LEU A 24 12.57 20.96 -10.74
CA LEU A 24 13.81 21.57 -10.26
C LEU A 24 14.00 22.97 -10.86
N PRO A 25 14.21 24.01 -10.04
CA PRO A 25 14.46 25.34 -10.54
C PRO A 25 15.83 25.42 -11.24
N ARG A 26 15.88 26.19 -12.32
CA ARG A 26 17.09 26.68 -13.00
C ARG A 26 17.13 28.20 -12.97
N GLU A 27 18.06 28.81 -13.69
CA GLU A 27 18.22 30.25 -13.67
C GLU A 27 16.99 31.03 -14.13
N THR A 28 16.35 30.55 -15.21
CA THR A 28 15.21 31.21 -15.86
C THR A 28 14.06 30.26 -16.22
N SER A 29 14.15 29.00 -15.78
CA SER A 29 13.19 27.94 -16.13
C SER A 29 13.06 26.91 -15.02
N TYR A 30 12.12 25.99 -15.15
CA TYR A 30 12.05 24.75 -14.39
C TYR A 30 12.35 23.56 -15.30
N HIS A 31 13.19 22.66 -14.83
CA HIS A 31 13.38 21.37 -15.47
C HIS A 31 12.49 20.34 -14.78
N VAL A 32 11.68 19.64 -15.57
CA VAL A 32 10.88 18.52 -15.09
C VAL A 32 11.58 17.22 -15.42
N TYR A 33 11.79 16.38 -14.43
CA TYR A 33 12.31 15.03 -14.63
C TYR A 33 11.29 14.00 -14.15
N GLU A 34 11.27 12.86 -14.82
CA GLU A 34 10.52 11.68 -14.43
C GLU A 34 11.51 10.56 -14.09
N ARG A 35 11.28 9.82 -13.01
CA ARG A 35 11.93 8.55 -12.74
C ARG A 35 10.97 7.42 -13.08
N VAL A 36 11.40 6.50 -13.93
CA VAL A 36 10.66 5.26 -14.24
C VAL A 36 11.60 4.11 -13.92
N ALA A 37 11.17 3.21 -13.04
CA ALA A 37 12.06 2.23 -12.41
C ALA A 37 13.30 2.92 -11.81
N ASP A 38 14.50 2.62 -12.31
CA ASP A 38 15.77 3.14 -11.79
C ASP A 38 16.37 4.28 -12.62
N THR A 39 15.72 4.68 -13.71
CA THR A 39 16.28 5.69 -14.63
C THR A 39 15.51 7.00 -14.58
N ARG A 40 16.25 8.10 -14.48
CA ARG A 40 15.71 9.47 -14.49
C ARG A 40 15.89 10.09 -15.88
N HIS A 41 14.81 10.66 -16.41
CA HIS A 41 14.78 11.28 -17.74
C HIS A 41 14.29 12.72 -17.64
N LEU A 42 14.88 13.62 -18.44
CA LEU A 42 14.39 14.98 -18.59
C LEU A 42 13.15 14.96 -19.48
N VAL A 43 12.04 15.48 -18.97
CA VAL A 43 10.79 15.66 -19.74
C VAL A 43 10.88 16.92 -20.60
N GLY A 44 11.45 17.98 -20.03
CA GLY A 44 11.62 19.25 -20.71
C GLY A 44 11.90 20.40 -19.76
N GLU A 45 12.02 21.58 -20.36
CA GLU A 45 12.19 22.87 -19.69
C GLU A 45 10.89 23.67 -19.80
N PHE A 46 10.51 24.33 -18.72
CA PHE A 46 9.23 25.01 -18.61
C PHE A 46 9.37 26.38 -17.97
N ASP A 47 8.40 27.24 -18.24
CA ASP A 47 8.34 28.60 -17.71
C ASP A 47 8.35 28.63 -16.17
N GLU A 48 9.15 29.54 -15.62
CA GLU A 48 9.35 29.68 -14.19
C GLU A 48 8.08 30.06 -13.43
N ALA A 49 7.36 31.07 -13.92
CA ALA A 49 6.16 31.56 -13.25
C ALA A 49 5.07 30.49 -13.20
N THR A 50 4.90 29.77 -14.31
CA THR A 50 3.93 28.68 -14.44
C THR A 50 4.24 27.55 -13.48
N TYR A 51 5.49 27.07 -13.42
CA TYR A 51 5.84 25.93 -12.57
C TYR A 51 5.98 26.30 -11.08
N ALA A 52 6.36 27.53 -10.76
CA ALA A 52 6.24 28.05 -9.39
C ALA A 52 4.77 28.02 -8.92
N ALA A 53 3.82 28.36 -9.80
CA ALA A 53 2.40 28.27 -9.48
C ALA A 53 1.92 26.82 -9.34
N VAL A 54 2.43 25.88 -10.16
CA VAL A 54 2.17 24.44 -10.00
C VAL A 54 2.64 23.94 -8.63
N ILE A 55 3.83 24.35 -8.17
CA ILE A 55 4.33 24.00 -6.83
C ILE A 55 3.42 24.55 -5.73
N ALA A 56 3.00 25.81 -5.85
CA ALA A 56 2.06 26.43 -4.91
C ALA A 56 0.72 25.70 -4.83
N HIS A 57 0.18 25.25 -5.98
CA HIS A 57 -1.03 24.42 -6.06
C HIS A 57 -0.86 23.11 -5.29
N PHE A 58 0.22 22.37 -5.54
CA PHE A 58 0.51 21.14 -4.80
C PHE A 58 0.72 21.38 -3.29
N LYS A 59 1.35 22.50 -2.91
CA LYS A 59 1.49 22.90 -1.50
C LYS A 59 0.14 23.11 -0.83
N PHE A 60 -0.76 23.83 -1.49
CA PHE A 60 -2.11 24.06 -1.00
C PHE A 60 -2.88 22.76 -0.80
N VAL A 61 -2.89 21.88 -1.82
CA VAL A 61 -3.63 20.60 -1.76
C VAL A 61 -3.08 19.68 -0.66
N ALA A 62 -1.78 19.72 -0.39
CA ALA A 62 -1.13 18.90 0.64
C ALA A 62 -1.10 19.57 2.03
N GLY A 63 -1.80 20.69 2.24
CA GLY A 63 -1.85 21.38 3.54
C GLY A 63 -0.53 22.00 3.99
N MET A 64 0.40 22.25 3.06
CA MET A 64 1.69 22.88 3.32
C MET A 64 1.57 24.41 3.29
N ASN A 65 2.52 25.12 3.93
CA ASN A 65 2.54 26.58 3.93
C ASN A 65 3.03 27.09 2.57
N VAL A 66 2.10 27.60 1.74
CA VAL A 66 2.38 28.14 0.40
C VAL A 66 3.35 29.33 0.43
N GLY A 67 3.27 30.18 1.46
CA GLY A 67 4.10 31.38 1.59
C GLY A 67 5.54 31.11 2.05
N GLU A 68 5.79 29.98 2.73
CA GLU A 68 7.14 29.62 3.17
C GLU A 68 7.90 28.94 2.03
N LYS A 69 8.91 29.61 1.48
CA LYS A 69 9.72 29.13 0.34
C LYS A 69 11.19 28.88 0.66
N ARG A 70 11.62 29.14 1.90
CA ARG A 70 13.04 29.09 2.30
C ARG A 70 13.40 27.80 3.00
N ARG A 71 12.43 27.13 3.63
CA ARG A 71 12.63 25.90 4.40
C ARG A 71 12.03 24.71 3.69
N SER A 72 12.61 23.55 3.93
CA SER A 72 12.06 22.29 3.43
C SER A 72 10.70 22.01 4.07
N GLN A 73 9.75 21.53 3.27
CA GLN A 73 8.44 21.09 3.75
C GLN A 73 8.16 19.69 3.24
N GLN A 74 7.37 18.93 4.01
CA GLN A 74 6.88 17.62 3.62
C GLN A 74 5.36 17.60 3.78
N GLY A 75 4.69 16.94 2.84
CA GLY A 75 3.25 16.77 2.84
C GLY A 75 2.85 15.50 2.13
N ALA A 76 1.59 15.13 2.27
CA ALA A 76 0.98 14.06 1.51
C ALA A 76 -0.46 14.46 1.18
N CYS A 77 -0.96 14.02 0.02
CA CYS A 77 -2.35 14.20 -0.35
C CYS A 77 -2.82 13.09 -1.26
N ASP A 78 -4.13 12.86 -1.25
CA ASP A 78 -4.78 12.17 -2.35
C ASP A 78 -5.13 13.22 -3.41
N TYR A 79 -4.58 13.05 -4.61
CA TYR A 79 -4.71 14.01 -5.70
C TYR A 79 -5.66 13.50 -6.77
N ASP A 80 -6.70 14.28 -7.06
CA ASP A 80 -7.68 14.00 -8.11
C ASP A 80 -7.18 14.50 -9.48
N TYR A 81 -7.01 13.57 -10.41
CA TYR A 81 -6.69 13.82 -11.81
C TYR A 81 -7.83 13.30 -12.71
N GLU A 82 -7.75 13.57 -14.02
CA GLU A 82 -8.90 13.43 -14.94
C GLU A 82 -9.57 12.04 -14.92
N VAL A 83 -8.78 10.97 -14.78
CA VAL A 83 -9.26 9.59 -14.87
C VAL A 83 -9.21 8.85 -13.51
N GLY A 84 -8.83 9.53 -12.42
CA GLY A 84 -8.77 8.87 -11.13
C GLY A 84 -8.15 9.67 -9.99
N LYS A 85 -7.79 8.95 -8.93
CA LYS A 85 -7.17 9.50 -7.71
C LYS A 85 -5.85 8.78 -7.46
N ILE A 86 -4.85 9.51 -6.97
CA ILE A 86 -3.54 8.95 -6.61
C ILE A 86 -3.02 9.54 -5.30
N ALA A 87 -2.50 8.68 -4.42
CA ALA A 87 -1.79 9.13 -3.23
C ALA A 87 -0.38 9.61 -3.59
N LEU A 88 -0.10 10.86 -3.25
CA LEU A 88 1.19 11.50 -3.47
C LEU A 88 1.86 11.86 -2.15
N ARG A 89 3.18 11.63 -2.09
CA ARG A 89 4.07 12.24 -1.12
C ARG A 89 4.81 13.39 -1.78
N LEU A 90 4.87 14.53 -1.09
CA LEU A 90 5.41 15.77 -1.58
C LEU A 90 6.53 16.23 -0.67
N SER A 91 7.63 16.65 -1.27
CA SER A 91 8.72 17.31 -0.56
C SER A 91 9.13 18.55 -1.32
N THR A 92 9.14 19.71 -0.66
CA THR A 92 9.70 20.93 -1.22
C THR A 92 11.00 21.31 -0.52
N VAL A 93 11.92 21.89 -1.28
CA VAL A 93 13.16 22.47 -0.75
C VAL A 93 13.38 23.81 -1.43
N GLY A 94 13.44 24.86 -0.62
CA GLY A 94 13.80 26.21 -1.05
C GLY A 94 15.28 26.33 -1.39
N ASP A 95 15.60 27.14 -2.39
CA ASP A 95 16.95 27.60 -2.67
C ASP A 95 17.19 29.02 -2.12
N TYR A 96 18.45 29.47 -2.17
CA TYR A 96 18.85 30.79 -1.71
C TYR A 96 18.30 31.95 -2.56
N ARG A 97 17.74 31.65 -3.75
CA ARG A 97 17.17 32.62 -4.70
C ARG A 97 15.67 32.77 -4.52
N GLY A 98 15.08 32.07 -3.55
CA GLY A 98 13.64 32.07 -3.28
C GLY A 98 12.82 31.20 -4.24
N LYS A 99 13.47 30.32 -5.01
CA LYS A 99 12.81 29.30 -5.82
C LYS A 99 12.70 28.01 -5.01
N GLU A 100 11.69 27.21 -5.31
CA GLU A 100 11.48 25.93 -4.63
C GLU A 100 11.62 24.79 -5.63
N SER A 101 12.30 23.73 -5.23
CA SER A 101 12.14 22.43 -5.86
C SER A 101 10.93 21.71 -5.26
N LEU A 102 10.27 20.88 -6.07
CA LEU A 102 9.23 19.96 -5.62
C LEU A 102 9.54 18.57 -6.13
N VAL A 103 9.43 17.59 -5.26
CA VAL A 103 9.42 16.17 -5.63
C VAL A 103 8.05 15.62 -5.29
N LEU A 104 7.38 15.03 -6.29
CA LEU A 104 6.17 14.25 -6.14
C LEU A 104 6.53 12.78 -6.27
N ARG A 105 6.29 12.00 -5.23
CA ARG A 105 6.50 10.55 -5.25
C ARG A 105 5.15 9.86 -5.19
N HIS A 106 4.93 8.92 -6.11
CA HIS A 106 3.80 8.01 -5.97
C HIS A 106 3.98 7.23 -4.68
N ARG A 107 3.01 7.32 -3.78
CA ARG A 107 2.98 6.48 -2.60
C ARG A 107 2.29 5.17 -3.01
N PRO A 108 2.99 4.03 -3.12
CA PRO A 108 2.28 2.78 -3.25
C PRO A 108 1.51 2.58 -1.95
N ASP A 109 0.19 2.70 -2.00
CA ASP A 109 -0.66 2.40 -0.84
C ASP A 109 -0.70 0.89 -0.56
N LEU A 110 -0.24 0.08 -1.52
CA LEU A 110 -0.23 -1.38 -1.47
C LEU A 110 1.04 -1.99 -2.11
N LEU A 111 1.68 -2.91 -1.41
CA LEU A 111 2.69 -3.82 -1.95
C LEU A 111 2.20 -5.26 -1.85
N ILE A 112 2.50 -6.07 -2.86
CA ILE A 112 2.27 -7.51 -2.81
C ILE A 112 3.64 -8.17 -2.71
N ILE A 113 3.89 -8.79 -1.56
CA ILE A 113 5.01 -9.71 -1.39
C ILE A 113 4.40 -11.10 -1.55
N GLY A 114 5.06 -11.99 -2.27
CA GLY A 114 4.53 -13.33 -2.57
C GLY A 114 4.33 -14.19 -1.32
N GLU A 115 4.66 -15.46 -1.43
CA GLU A 115 4.48 -16.39 -0.32
C GLU A 115 5.61 -16.29 0.71
N ILE A 116 5.26 -16.16 1.99
CA ILE A 116 6.19 -16.22 3.12
C ILE A 116 6.53 -17.68 3.39
N ARG A 117 7.73 -18.09 2.96
CA ARG A 117 8.24 -19.46 3.14
C ARG A 117 9.24 -19.60 4.28
N ASP A 118 9.93 -18.51 4.61
CA ASP A 118 11.05 -18.48 5.53
C ASP A 118 11.04 -17.21 6.40
N LYS A 119 11.93 -17.22 7.38
CA LYS A 119 12.11 -16.13 8.35
C LYS A 119 12.59 -14.82 7.72
N GLU A 120 13.38 -14.91 6.66
CA GLU A 120 13.94 -13.74 5.98
C GLU A 120 12.84 -12.95 5.28
N THR A 121 11.98 -13.67 4.54
CA THR A 121 10.79 -13.12 3.88
C THR A 121 9.80 -12.56 4.90
N ALA A 122 9.54 -13.28 6.00
CA ALA A 122 8.64 -12.81 7.06
C ALA A 122 9.13 -11.49 7.68
N ARG A 123 10.43 -11.38 7.97
CA ARG A 123 11.04 -10.15 8.49
C ARG A 123 10.99 -9.01 7.47
N ALA A 124 11.20 -9.31 6.18
CA ALA A 124 11.11 -8.31 5.12
C ALA A 124 9.68 -7.73 5.03
N VAL A 125 8.65 -8.59 5.06
CA VAL A 125 7.23 -8.19 5.07
C VAL A 125 6.93 -7.29 6.27
N ILE A 126 7.28 -7.72 7.48
CA ILE A 126 6.99 -6.98 8.70
C ILE A 126 7.72 -5.63 8.73
N ARG A 127 8.99 -5.59 8.34
CA ARG A 127 9.71 -4.32 8.28
C ARG A 127 9.13 -3.37 7.27
N ALA A 128 8.75 -3.87 6.10
CA ALA A 128 8.16 -3.05 5.06
C ALA A 128 6.78 -2.52 5.47
N SER A 129 5.94 -3.31 6.15
CA SER A 129 4.62 -2.85 6.60
C SER A 129 4.73 -1.75 7.67
N LEU A 130 5.73 -1.83 8.54
CA LEU A 130 6.03 -0.79 9.54
C LEU A 130 6.53 0.53 8.93
N THR A 131 6.80 0.60 7.62
CA THR A 131 7.12 1.88 6.93
C THR A 131 5.89 2.69 6.53
N GLY A 132 4.68 2.20 6.84
CA GLY A 132 3.41 2.85 6.52
C GLY A 132 2.89 2.54 5.11
N VAL A 133 3.32 1.40 4.53
CA VAL A 133 2.78 0.83 3.30
C VAL A 133 1.94 -0.40 3.66
N THR A 134 0.77 -0.56 3.06
CA THR A 134 -0.03 -1.78 3.26
C THR A 134 0.58 -2.92 2.47
N ILE A 135 0.71 -4.10 3.08
CA ILE A 135 1.30 -5.27 2.41
C ILE A 135 0.30 -6.41 2.38
N PHE A 136 0.05 -6.95 1.19
CA PHE A 136 -0.54 -8.27 1.02
C PHE A 136 0.56 -9.30 0.85
N SER A 137 0.45 -10.40 1.59
CA SER A 137 1.32 -11.56 1.46
C SER A 137 0.56 -12.82 1.82
N THR A 138 1.02 -13.96 1.31
CA THR A 138 0.39 -15.26 1.57
C THR A 138 1.29 -16.09 2.47
N VAL A 139 0.69 -16.88 3.35
CA VAL A 139 1.42 -17.81 4.21
C VAL A 139 0.59 -19.08 4.36
N HIS A 140 1.28 -20.22 4.37
CA HIS A 140 0.62 -21.50 4.59
C HIS A 140 0.10 -21.60 6.02
N GLY A 141 -1.21 -21.80 6.15
CA GLY A 141 -1.88 -22.02 7.43
C GLY A 141 -3.13 -22.87 7.24
N LYS A 142 -3.60 -23.52 8.32
CA LYS A 142 -4.82 -24.34 8.31
C LYS A 142 -6.04 -23.64 8.93
N SER A 143 -5.86 -22.39 9.37
CA SER A 143 -6.89 -21.54 9.96
C SER A 143 -6.31 -20.12 10.16
N ILE A 144 -7.15 -19.16 10.54
CA ILE A 144 -6.71 -17.81 10.95
C ILE A 144 -5.73 -17.88 12.13
N ALA A 145 -6.05 -18.66 13.17
CA ALA A 145 -5.14 -18.86 14.30
C ALA A 145 -3.83 -19.55 13.88
N GLY A 146 -3.91 -20.50 12.94
CA GLY A 146 -2.75 -21.19 12.37
C GLY A 146 -1.85 -20.25 11.57
N VAL A 147 -2.41 -19.28 10.85
CA VAL A 147 -1.63 -18.23 10.15
C VAL A 147 -0.87 -17.37 11.17
N TYR A 148 -1.53 -16.96 12.25
CA TYR A 148 -0.87 -16.20 13.32
C TYR A 148 0.28 -16.99 13.96
N ALA A 149 0.02 -18.26 14.31
CA ALA A 149 1.04 -19.16 14.87
C ALA A 149 2.22 -19.35 13.90
N ARG A 150 1.95 -19.51 12.60
CA ARG A 150 3.00 -19.66 11.58
C ARG A 150 3.91 -18.43 11.49
N MET A 151 3.36 -17.23 11.62
CA MET A 151 4.18 -16.01 11.65
C MET A 151 5.12 -15.98 12.87
N LEU A 152 4.65 -16.44 14.04
CA LEU A 152 5.50 -16.59 15.22
C LEU A 152 6.62 -17.62 15.01
N GLU A 153 6.30 -18.77 14.42
CA GLU A 153 7.28 -19.81 14.07
C GLU A 153 8.36 -19.29 13.10
N LEU A 154 7.97 -18.44 12.15
CA LEU A 154 8.88 -17.79 11.21
C LEU A 154 9.69 -16.65 11.86
N GLY A 155 9.58 -16.45 13.16
CA GLY A 155 10.42 -15.54 13.93
C GLY A 155 9.95 -14.08 13.91
N VAL A 156 8.68 -13.84 13.61
CA VAL A 156 8.01 -12.55 13.87
C VAL A 156 7.54 -12.54 15.32
N SER A 157 7.82 -11.46 16.04
CA SER A 157 7.39 -11.32 17.43
C SER A 157 5.89 -10.99 17.55
N SER A 158 5.30 -11.28 18.71
CA SER A 158 3.91 -10.91 18.99
C SER A 158 3.70 -9.39 18.97
N ASP A 159 4.70 -8.60 19.37
CA ASP A 159 4.65 -7.14 19.36
C ASP A 159 4.69 -6.58 17.93
N GLU A 160 5.51 -7.18 17.06
CA GLU A 160 5.53 -6.84 15.63
C GLU A 160 4.18 -7.15 14.98
N LEU A 161 3.59 -8.31 15.27
CA LEU A 161 2.25 -8.64 14.77
C LEU A 161 1.18 -7.69 15.32
N HIS A 162 1.26 -7.31 16.59
CA HIS A 162 0.32 -6.37 17.20
C HIS A 162 0.32 -5.01 16.48
N HIS A 163 1.49 -4.52 16.05
CA HIS A 163 1.60 -3.24 15.35
C HIS A 163 1.40 -3.33 13.83
N ALA A 164 1.73 -4.46 13.21
CA ALA A 164 1.76 -4.59 11.75
C ALA A 164 0.55 -5.31 11.15
N LEU A 165 -0.07 -6.25 11.86
CA LEU A 165 -1.10 -7.13 11.30
C LEU A 165 -2.50 -6.49 11.35
N GLN A 166 -2.99 -6.05 10.20
CA GLN A 166 -4.32 -5.44 10.07
C GLN A 166 -5.47 -6.43 9.84
N GLY A 167 -5.17 -7.60 9.25
CA GLY A 167 -6.17 -8.63 8.99
C GLY A 167 -5.57 -9.93 8.47
N ILE A 168 -6.29 -11.03 8.68
CA ILE A 168 -6.01 -12.33 8.08
C ILE A 168 -7.24 -12.75 7.28
N ILE A 169 -7.01 -13.11 6.02
CA ILE A 169 -8.00 -13.72 5.13
C ILE A 169 -7.57 -15.18 4.94
N TYR A 170 -8.38 -16.11 5.45
CA TYR A 170 -8.19 -17.54 5.25
C TYR A 170 -9.14 -18.02 4.16
N GLN A 171 -8.62 -18.73 3.16
CA GLN A 171 -9.40 -19.22 2.04
C GLN A 171 -9.07 -20.68 1.70
N ARG A 172 -10.07 -21.45 1.26
CA ARG A 172 -9.88 -22.75 0.60
C ARG A 172 -10.83 -22.93 -0.58
N LEU A 173 -10.40 -23.73 -1.54
CA LEU A 173 -11.24 -24.22 -2.63
C LEU A 173 -11.87 -25.54 -2.21
N ILE A 174 -13.20 -25.58 -2.12
CA ILE A 174 -13.99 -26.72 -1.63
C ILE A 174 -15.22 -26.87 -2.52
N GLY A 175 -15.51 -28.11 -2.96
CA GLY A 175 -16.73 -28.41 -3.74
C GLY A 175 -16.85 -27.67 -5.08
N GLY A 176 -15.72 -27.23 -5.66
CA GLY A 176 -15.71 -26.43 -6.90
C GLY A 176 -15.92 -24.92 -6.69
N GLY A 177 -16.09 -24.46 -5.45
CA GLY A 177 -16.15 -23.05 -5.06
C GLY A 177 -15.02 -22.64 -4.12
N GLY A 178 -15.05 -21.39 -3.64
CA GLY A 178 -14.10 -20.85 -2.66
C GLY A 178 -14.81 -20.40 -1.39
N ILE A 179 -14.34 -20.87 -0.24
CA ILE A 179 -14.78 -20.43 1.09
C ILE A 179 -13.75 -19.47 1.64
N VAL A 180 -14.22 -18.42 2.31
CA VAL A 180 -13.36 -17.40 2.92
C VAL A 180 -13.82 -17.14 4.36
N ASP A 181 -12.86 -16.95 5.24
CA ASP A 181 -13.05 -16.47 6.60
C ASP A 181 -12.05 -15.33 6.87
N VAL A 182 -12.50 -14.31 7.59
CA VAL A 182 -11.77 -13.04 7.73
C VAL A 182 -11.76 -12.60 9.18
N ALA A 183 -10.57 -12.31 9.69
CA ALA A 183 -10.38 -11.69 10.98
C ALA A 183 -9.62 -10.36 10.85
N THR A 184 -9.96 -9.40 11.70
CA THR A 184 -9.23 -8.14 11.89
C THR A 184 -8.74 -7.95 13.33
N LYS A 185 -9.06 -8.90 14.21
CA LYS A 185 -8.71 -8.90 15.63
C LYS A 185 -8.79 -10.32 16.20
N ALA A 186 -8.27 -10.49 17.42
CA ALA A 186 -8.35 -11.74 18.18
C ALA A 186 -7.80 -12.97 17.41
N TYR A 187 -6.73 -12.78 16.63
CA TYR A 187 -6.21 -13.82 15.73
C TYR A 187 -5.81 -15.12 16.46
N GLN A 188 -5.15 -14.99 17.60
CA GLN A 188 -4.69 -16.11 18.43
C GLN A 188 -5.85 -16.98 18.94
N THR A 189 -6.93 -16.32 19.34
CA THR A 189 -8.11 -16.94 19.97
C THR A 189 -9.28 -17.03 18.99
N TYR A 190 -9.03 -16.89 17.69
CA TYR A 190 -10.07 -16.81 16.69
C TYR A 190 -10.81 -18.15 16.59
N ALA A 191 -12.10 -18.14 16.90
CA ALA A 191 -12.93 -19.32 16.86
C ALA A 191 -13.29 -19.70 15.42
N ALA A 192 -13.13 -20.97 15.07
CA ALA A 192 -13.48 -21.49 13.74
C ALA A 192 -15.00 -21.71 13.55
N THR A 193 -15.85 -21.12 14.38
CA THR A 193 -17.31 -21.30 14.33
C THR A 193 -17.89 -20.83 13.00
N GLY A 194 -17.47 -19.65 12.53
CA GLY A 194 -17.90 -19.10 11.24
C GLY A 194 -17.49 -19.99 10.07
N TRP A 195 -16.26 -20.48 10.07
CA TRP A 195 -15.80 -21.47 9.08
C TRP A 195 -16.64 -22.75 9.11
N ASN A 196 -16.79 -23.37 10.29
CA ASN A 196 -17.50 -24.64 10.42
C ASN A 196 -18.98 -24.54 10.03
N GLN A 197 -19.62 -23.40 10.30
CA GLN A 197 -20.99 -23.12 9.86
C GLN A 197 -21.10 -23.02 8.33
N GLN A 198 -20.12 -22.42 7.65
CA GLN A 198 -20.09 -22.40 6.18
C GLN A 198 -19.92 -23.80 5.60
N ILE A 199 -19.10 -24.66 6.23
CA ILE A 199 -18.95 -26.06 5.82
C ILE A 199 -20.27 -26.82 5.97
N ASP A 200 -20.98 -26.61 7.08
CA ASP A 200 -22.30 -27.23 7.31
C ASP A 200 -23.32 -26.81 6.25
N GLN A 201 -23.39 -25.52 5.91
CA GLN A 201 -24.26 -25.03 4.85
C GLN A 201 -23.96 -25.64 3.47
N LEU A 202 -22.68 -25.83 3.12
CA LEU A 202 -22.30 -26.48 1.87
C LEU A 202 -22.67 -27.96 1.83
N PHE A 203 -22.57 -28.63 2.98
CA PHE A 203 -23.01 -30.01 3.10
C PHE A 203 -24.53 -30.12 2.98
N GLU A 204 -25.29 -29.27 3.68
CA GLU A 204 -26.75 -29.23 3.61
C GLU A 204 -27.25 -28.89 2.19
N ALA A 205 -26.56 -28.02 1.48
CA ALA A 205 -26.84 -27.69 0.08
C ALA A 205 -26.42 -28.79 -0.93
N GLY A 206 -25.77 -29.87 -0.47
CA GLY A 206 -25.35 -30.99 -1.32
C GLY A 206 -24.11 -30.72 -2.18
N HIS A 207 -23.36 -29.64 -1.90
CA HIS A 207 -22.14 -29.29 -2.66
C HIS A 207 -20.93 -30.15 -2.26
N ILE A 208 -20.95 -30.74 -1.07
CA ILE A 208 -19.87 -31.60 -0.55
C ILE A 208 -20.45 -32.85 0.14
N THR A 209 -19.65 -33.90 0.19
CA THR A 209 -19.98 -35.14 0.91
C THR A 209 -19.77 -35.00 2.42
N ALA A 210 -20.39 -35.88 3.22
CA ALA A 210 -20.20 -35.89 4.68
C ALA A 210 -18.73 -36.08 5.09
N GLY A 211 -17.98 -36.93 4.37
CA GLY A 211 -16.55 -37.13 4.62
C GLY A 211 -15.70 -35.89 4.31
N GLN A 212 -16.06 -35.15 3.26
CA GLN A 212 -15.43 -33.85 2.96
C GLN A 212 -15.77 -32.82 4.04
N ALA A 213 -17.02 -32.73 4.47
CA ALA A 213 -17.43 -31.81 5.53
C ALA A 213 -16.66 -32.07 6.84
N GLN A 214 -16.48 -33.34 7.22
CA GLN A 214 -15.70 -33.69 8.41
C GLN A 214 -14.21 -33.32 8.29
N THR A 215 -13.64 -33.47 7.09
CA THR A 215 -12.22 -33.16 6.82
C THR A 215 -11.95 -31.65 6.78
N GLU A 216 -12.90 -30.88 6.25
CA GLU A 216 -12.73 -29.44 6.05
C GLU A 216 -13.11 -28.61 7.29
N LYS A 217 -13.83 -29.19 8.25
CA LYS A 217 -14.05 -28.54 9.54
C LYS A 217 -12.74 -28.34 10.28
N ILE A 218 -12.57 -27.13 10.83
CA ILE A 218 -11.42 -26.77 11.64
C ILE A 218 -11.77 -27.11 13.09
N ILE A 219 -11.04 -28.08 13.64
CA ILE A 219 -11.07 -28.41 15.07
C ILE A 219 -9.82 -27.78 15.67
N LEU A 220 -10.00 -26.68 16.39
CA LEU A 220 -8.91 -26.09 17.16
C LEU A 220 -8.70 -27.00 18.37
N SER A 221 -7.63 -27.79 18.37
CA SER A 221 -7.21 -28.51 19.56
C SER A 221 -6.84 -27.47 20.61
N SER A 222 -7.64 -27.39 21.69
CA SER A 222 -7.25 -26.69 22.90
C SER A 222 -6.11 -27.47 23.55
N SER A 223 -4.87 -27.21 23.15
CA SER A 223 -3.67 -27.52 23.95
C SER A 223 -3.36 -26.25 24.73
N ALA A 224 -3.67 -26.21 26.03
CA ALA A 224 -2.81 -26.66 27.14
C ALA A 224 -1.72 -25.63 27.45
#